data_AF-A0A7V5G1K9-F1
#
_entry.id   AF-A0A7V5G1K9-F1
#
_cell.length_a   1.000
_cell.length_b   1.000
_cell.length_c   1.000
_cell.angle_alpha   90.00
_cell.angle_beta   90.00
_cell.angle_gamma   90.00
#
_symmetry.space_group_name_H-M   'P 1'
#
loop_
_entity.id
_entity.type
_entity.pdbx_description
1 polymer ?
#
loop_
_entity_poly.entity_id
_entity_poly.type
_entity_poly.pdbx_seq_one_letter_code
_entity_poly.pdbx_strand_id
1 'polypeptide(L)'
;LYEMDVMKTGIGLRGYNQKDPLTEYKKESYNLFMNLVERIKYEAIKLVHVVQFNFQDPAEEEAKLEAMRDELESDLASATTNEEAEETQQTFEKKPKRNEPCPCGSGKKYKHCCGQSGPKKGLLA
;
A
#
# COMPACT_ATOMS: atom_id res chain seq x y z
N LEU A 1 -30.84 4.46 2.43
CA LEU A 1 -31.81 5.27 3.23
C LEU A 1 -31.82 6.74 2.80
N TYR A 2 -30.66 7.37 2.63
CA TYR A 2 -30.55 8.77 2.17
C TYR A 2 -31.39 9.12 0.93
N GLU A 3 -31.41 8.26 -0.09
CA GLU A 3 -32.20 8.49 -1.32
C GLU A 3 -33.71 8.64 -1.06
N MET A 4 -34.27 7.91 -0.07
CA MET A 4 -35.69 8.03 0.29
C MET A 4 -35.99 9.37 0.94
N ASP A 5 -35.09 9.85 1.78
CA ASP A 5 -35.28 11.10 2.51
C ASP A 5 -35.14 12.30 1.56
N VAL A 6 -34.20 12.24 0.60
CA VAL A 6 -34.09 13.23 -0.48
C VAL A 6 -35.33 13.23 -1.38
N MET A 7 -35.89 12.05 -1.69
CA MET A 7 -37.12 11.98 -2.50
C MET A 7 -38.31 12.61 -1.77
N LYS A 8 -38.45 12.39 -0.45
CA LYS A 8 -39.53 12.99 0.36
C LYS A 8 -39.47 14.51 0.39
N THR A 9 -38.28 15.11 0.44
CA THR A 9 -38.14 16.58 0.45
C THR A 9 -38.47 17.21 -0.91
N GLY A 10 -38.25 16.49 -2.01
CA GLY A 10 -38.52 16.96 -3.38
C GLY A 10 -39.91 16.63 -3.96
N ILE A 11 -40.68 15.72 -3.35
CA ILE A 11 -41.90 15.20 -3.96
C ILE A 11 -43.02 16.25 -4.10
N GLY A 12 -43.03 17.26 -3.22
CA GLY A 12 -44.03 18.34 -3.26
C GLY A 12 -44.00 19.14 -4.56
N LEU A 13 -42.84 19.22 -5.22
CA LEU A 13 -42.70 19.90 -6.51
C LEU A 13 -43.42 19.18 -7.65
N ARG A 14 -43.74 17.88 -7.52
CA ARG A 14 -44.49 17.13 -8.54
C ARG A 14 -45.95 17.53 -8.63
N GLY A 15 -46.48 18.14 -7.57
CA GLY A 15 -47.82 18.73 -7.57
C GLY A 15 -47.97 19.86 -8.60
N TYR A 16 -46.89 20.54 -8.98
CA TYR A 16 -46.92 21.54 -10.06
C TYR A 16 -47.26 20.94 -11.43
N ASN A 17 -47.02 19.64 -11.62
CA ASN A 17 -47.31 18.93 -12.85
C ASN A 17 -48.69 18.22 -12.81
N GLN A 18 -49.57 18.61 -11.88
CA GLN A 18 -50.90 18.00 -11.67
C GLN A 18 -50.87 16.49 -11.42
N LYS A 19 -49.72 15.97 -10.95
CA LYS A 19 -49.58 14.57 -10.55
C LYS A 19 -49.68 14.47 -9.04
N ASP A 20 -50.36 13.42 -8.57
CA ASP A 20 -50.46 13.12 -7.14
C ASP A 20 -49.08 12.80 -6.54
N PRO A 21 -48.56 13.62 -5.62
CA PRO A 21 -47.21 13.43 -5.06
C PRO A 21 -47.06 12.09 -4.35
N LEU A 22 -48.11 11.63 -3.67
CA LEU A 22 -48.11 10.38 -2.91
C LEU A 22 -48.01 9.16 -3.83
N THR A 23 -48.65 9.21 -5.00
CA THR A 23 -48.61 8.12 -5.99
C THR A 23 -47.23 8.03 -6.65
N GLU A 24 -46.65 9.19 -7.01
CA GLU A 24 -45.29 9.26 -7.54
C GLU A 24 -44.26 8.78 -6.52
N TYR A 25 -44.39 9.18 -5.25
CA TYR A 25 -43.52 8.69 -4.18
C TYR A 25 -43.58 7.17 -4.04
N LYS A 26 -44.78 6.58 -4.00
CA LYS A 26 -44.94 5.12 -3.90
C LYS A 26 -44.30 4.40 -5.09
N LYS A 27 -44.45 4.93 -6.30
CA LYS A 27 -43.88 4.34 -7.52
C LYS A 27 -42.36 4.39 -7.52
N GLU A 28 -41.77 5.56 -7.26
CA GLU A 28 -40.33 5.73 -7.26
C GLU A 28 -39.67 5.01 -6.09
N SER A 29 -40.29 5.04 -4.91
CA SER A 29 -39.78 4.33 -3.75
C SER A 29 -39.75 2.81 -3.94
N TYR A 30 -40.81 2.26 -4.55
CA TYR A 30 -40.84 0.86 -4.93
C TYR A 30 -39.72 0.51 -5.92
N ASN A 31 -39.51 1.33 -6.95
CA ASN A 31 -38.45 1.09 -7.93
C ASN A 31 -37.06 1.10 -7.29
N LEU A 32 -36.76 2.08 -6.42
CA LEU A 32 -35.49 2.13 -5.70
C LEU A 32 -35.30 0.91 -4.80
N PHE A 33 -36.36 0.48 -4.13
CA PHE A 33 -36.32 -0.73 -3.30
C PHE A 33 -36.03 -1.99 -4.12
N MET A 34 -36.68 -2.15 -5.28
CA MET A 34 -36.43 -3.31 -6.15
C MET A 34 -35.00 -3.32 -6.69
N ASN A 35 -34.45 -2.16 -7.06
CA ASN A 35 -33.04 -2.02 -7.44
C ASN A 35 -32.08 -2.39 -6.31
N LEU A 36 -32.39 -2.00 -5.07
CA LEU A 36 -31.61 -2.38 -3.89
C LEU A 36 -31.62 -3.90 -3.71
N VAL A 37 -32.80 -4.53 -3.78
CA VAL A 37 -32.96 -5.98 -3.64
C VAL A 37 -32.18 -6.72 -4.72
N GLU A 38 -32.23 -6.23 -5.96
CA GLU A 38 -31.47 -6.80 -7.06
C GLU A 38 -29.96 -6.69 -6.82
N ARG A 39 -29.47 -5.53 -6.37
CA ARG A 39 -28.06 -5.34 -6.01
C ARG A 39 -27.60 -6.30 -4.92
N ILE A 40 -28.38 -6.46 -3.85
CA ILE A 40 -28.08 -7.39 -2.76
C ILE A 40 -27.96 -8.83 -3.29
N LYS A 41 -28.84 -9.26 -4.20
CA LYS A 41 -28.76 -10.59 -4.82
C LYS A 41 -27.45 -10.76 -5.59
N TYR A 42 -27.09 -9.79 -6.43
CA TYR A 42 -25.84 -9.85 -7.19
C TYR A 42 -24.61 -9.86 -6.28
N GLU A 43 -24.60 -9.04 -5.23
CA GLU A 43 -23.50 -9.01 -4.25
C GLU A 43 -23.39 -10.34 -3.49
N ALA A 44 -24.50 -10.94 -3.07
CA ALA A 44 -24.49 -12.24 -2.40
C ALA A 44 -23.90 -13.34 -3.31
N ILE A 45 -24.34 -13.40 -4.57
CA ILE A 45 -23.80 -14.36 -5.55
C ILE A 45 -22.31 -14.11 -5.77
N LYS A 46 -21.91 -12.86 -5.97
CA LYS A 46 -20.51 -12.48 -6.16
C LYS A 46 -19.66 -12.88 -4.98
N LEU A 47 -20.11 -12.62 -3.75
CA LEU A 47 -19.38 -12.97 -2.54
C LEU A 47 -19.15 -14.47 -2.46
N VAL A 48 -20.18 -15.29 -2.71
CA VAL A 48 -20.04 -16.76 -2.74
C VAL A 48 -19.02 -17.21 -3.80
N HIS A 49 -18.99 -16.57 -4.97
CA HIS A 49 -18.05 -16.96 -6.04
C HIS A 49 -16.61 -16.45 -5.81
N VAL A 50 -16.44 -15.36 -5.08
CA VAL A 50 -15.12 -14.77 -4.80
C VAL A 50 -14.47 -15.40 -3.56
N VAL A 51 -15.26 -15.93 -2.62
CA VAL A 51 -14.73 -16.58 -1.43
C VAL A 51 -13.91 -17.81 -1.83
N GLN A 52 -12.58 -17.69 -1.69
CA GLN A 52 -11.64 -18.78 -1.80
C GLN A 52 -11.35 -19.28 -0.38
N PHE A 53 -11.66 -20.53 -0.10
CA PHE A 53 -11.28 -21.18 1.14
C PHE A 53 -9.88 -21.78 0.95
N ASN A 54 -8.87 -21.19 1.60
CA ASN A 54 -7.56 -21.83 1.72
C ASN A 54 -7.65 -22.92 2.79
N PHE A 55 -7.99 -24.13 2.37
CA PHE A 55 -7.75 -25.34 3.14
C PHE A 55 -6.31 -25.77 2.90
N GLN A 56 -5.33 -24.97 3.33
CA GLN A 56 -3.97 -25.48 3.45
C GLN A 56 -3.94 -26.39 4.67
N ASP A 57 -3.60 -27.67 4.46
CA ASP A 57 -3.23 -28.54 5.57
C ASP A 57 -2.05 -27.86 6.30
N PRO A 58 -2.12 -27.64 7.63
CA PRO A 58 -1.07 -26.94 8.36
C PRO A 58 0.31 -27.60 8.17
N ALA A 59 0.32 -28.92 7.93
CA ALA A 59 1.53 -29.69 7.64
C ALA A 59 2.20 -29.33 6.30
N GLU A 60 1.45 -29.00 5.25
CA GLU A 60 2.05 -28.59 3.96
C GLU A 60 2.61 -27.17 4.01
N GLU A 61 2.04 -26.31 4.86
CA GLU A 61 2.53 -24.94 5.05
C GLU A 61 3.81 -24.93 5.87
N GLU A 62 3.89 -25.76 6.91
CA GLU A 62 5.11 -26.01 7.68
C GLU A 62 6.23 -26.61 6.80
N ALA A 63 5.91 -27.61 5.96
CA ALA A 63 6.89 -28.21 5.06
C ALA A 63 7.44 -27.23 4.00
N LYS A 64 6.61 -26.32 3.49
CA LYS A 64 7.07 -25.26 2.56
C LYS A 64 7.94 -24.22 3.26
N LEU A 65 7.62 -23.87 4.50
CA LEU A 65 8.42 -22.96 5.32
C LEU A 65 9.77 -23.57 5.69
N GLU A 66 9.82 -24.86 6.02
CA GLU A 66 11.06 -25.60 6.26
C GLU A 66 11.91 -25.68 5.00
N ALA A 67 11.33 -26.05 3.85
CA ALA A 67 12.06 -26.09 2.58
C ALA A 67 12.66 -24.73 2.18
N MET A 68 11.93 -23.63 2.43
CA MET A 68 12.43 -22.28 2.19
C MET A 68 13.56 -21.89 3.15
N ARG A 69 13.56 -22.45 4.37
CA ARG A 69 14.61 -22.25 5.37
C ARG A 69 15.89 -22.99 5.00
N ASP A 70 15.75 -24.23 4.56
CA ASP A 70 16.85 -25.08 4.13
C ASP A 70 17.56 -24.51 2.90
N GLU A 71 16.80 -23.94 1.94
CA GLU A 71 17.36 -23.28 0.76
C GLU A 71 18.20 -22.05 1.16
N LEU A 72 17.68 -21.22 2.06
CA LEU A 72 18.35 -20.03 2.59
C LEU A 72 19.60 -20.38 3.42
N GLU A 73 19.55 -21.48 4.17
CA GLU A 73 20.71 -22.03 4.89
C GLU A 73 21.76 -22.59 3.93
N SER A 74 21.34 -23.23 2.83
CA SER A 74 22.24 -23.74 1.80
C SER A 74 22.94 -22.63 1.00
N ASP A 75 22.25 -21.53 0.73
CA ASP A 75 22.82 -20.33 0.12
C ASP A 75 23.82 -19.65 1.06
N LEU A 76 23.50 -19.56 2.36
CA LEU A 76 24.41 -19.03 3.37
C LEU A 76 25.66 -19.93 3.51
N ALA A 77 25.50 -21.24 3.49
CA ALA A 77 26.61 -22.20 3.52
C ALA A 77 27.47 -22.18 2.25
N SER A 78 26.87 -21.91 1.09
CA SER A 78 27.59 -21.72 -0.17
C SER A 78 28.33 -20.39 -0.22
N ALA A 79 27.81 -19.36 0.47
CA ALA A 79 28.53 -18.10 0.67
C ALA A 79 29.75 -18.26 1.61
N THR A 80 29.69 -19.14 2.62
CA THR A 80 30.80 -19.36 3.56
C THR A 80 31.86 -20.34 3.07
N THR A 81 31.54 -21.23 2.12
CA THR A 81 32.50 -22.21 1.56
C THR A 81 33.36 -21.66 0.41
N ASN A 82 33.07 -20.46 -0.08
CA ASN A 82 33.92 -19.75 -1.05
C ASN A 82 34.98 -18.83 -0.40
N GLU A 83 35.25 -18.98 0.89
CA GLU A 83 36.27 -18.20 1.62
C GLU A 83 37.67 -18.86 1.66
N GLU A 84 38.14 -19.36 0.51
CA GLU A 84 39.58 -19.38 0.19
C GLU A 84 39.85 -18.48 -1.02
N ALA A 85 39.34 -17.24 -1.00
CA ALA A 85 39.82 -16.15 -1.83
C ALA A 85 39.38 -14.79 -1.25
N GLU A 86 40.35 -14.07 -0.70
CA GLU A 86 40.39 -12.62 -0.47
C GLU A 86 39.28 -12.00 0.38
N GLU A 87 39.66 -11.66 1.62
CA GLU A 87 39.01 -10.62 2.43
C GLU A 87 38.76 -9.36 1.60
N THR A 88 37.52 -9.17 1.14
CA THR A 88 36.95 -7.83 0.98
C THR A 88 35.76 -7.72 1.90
N GLN A 89 36.07 -7.54 3.19
CA GLN A 89 35.16 -6.90 4.12
C GLN A 89 34.68 -5.60 3.47
N GLN A 90 33.43 -5.57 2.99
CA GLN A 90 32.73 -4.31 2.73
C GLN A 90 32.47 -3.67 4.08
N THR A 91 33.54 -3.09 4.63
CA THR A 91 33.44 -2.01 5.59
C THR A 91 32.65 -0.93 4.88
N PHE A 92 31.38 -0.75 5.27
CA PHE A 92 30.71 0.51 5.00
C PHE A 92 31.58 1.59 5.63
N GLU A 93 32.45 2.20 4.81
CA GLU A 93 33.32 3.29 5.23
C GLU A 93 32.41 4.37 5.81
N LYS A 94 32.44 4.52 7.13
CA LYS A 94 31.71 5.57 7.83
C LYS A 94 32.16 6.89 7.22
N LYS A 95 31.26 7.56 6.49
CA LYS A 95 31.54 8.89 5.93
C LYS A 95 32.11 9.77 7.05
N PRO A 96 33.30 10.37 6.86
CA PRO A 96 33.98 11.13 7.90
C PRO A 96 33.09 12.29 8.36
N LYS A 97 33.06 12.55 9.68
CA LYS A 97 32.25 13.63 10.23
C LYS A 97 32.77 14.98 9.74
N ARG A 98 31.88 15.97 9.65
CA ARG A 98 32.14 17.30 9.08
C ARG A 98 33.40 18.01 9.60
N ASN A 99 33.83 17.77 10.86
CA ASN A 99 35.01 18.39 11.48
C ASN A 99 36.24 17.47 11.59
N GLU A 100 36.16 16.21 11.18
CA GLU A 100 37.28 15.25 11.20
C GLU A 100 38.31 15.58 10.11
N PRO A 101 39.58 15.15 10.24
CA PRO A 101 40.57 15.31 9.18
C PRO A 101 40.08 14.66 7.88
N CYS A 102 40.26 15.36 6.75
CA CYS A 102 39.84 14.85 5.46
C CYS A 102 40.65 13.60 5.09
N PRO A 103 40.00 12.50 4.66
CA PRO A 103 40.69 11.28 4.22
C PRO A 103 41.51 11.49 2.93
N CYS A 104 41.33 12.62 2.25
CA CYS A 104 42.07 13.03 1.06
C CYS A 104 43.54 13.47 1.33
N GLY A 105 44.04 13.36 2.57
CA GLY A 105 45.42 13.68 2.93
C GLY A 105 45.76 15.17 2.99
N SER A 106 44.77 16.06 2.85
CA SER A 106 45.00 17.51 2.73
C SER A 106 45.30 18.23 4.06
N GLY A 107 45.32 17.52 5.19
CA GLY A 107 45.51 18.07 6.54
C GLY A 107 44.41 19.03 7.04
N LYS A 108 43.33 19.22 6.27
CA LYS A 108 42.22 20.14 6.58
C LYS A 108 41.03 19.35 7.13
N LYS A 109 40.17 20.00 7.93
CA LYS A 109 38.87 19.41 8.35
C LYS A 109 38.00 19.13 7.13
N TYR A 110 37.22 18.04 7.14
CA TYR A 110 36.43 17.54 6.01
C TYR A 110 35.55 18.63 5.35
N LYS A 111 34.89 19.49 6.15
CA LYS A 111 34.08 20.63 5.65
C LYS A 111 34.83 21.71 4.86
N HIS A 112 36.15 21.77 5.00
CA HIS A 112 37.02 22.74 4.34
C HIS A 112 37.84 22.11 3.22
N CYS A 113 37.52 20.87 2.83
CA CYS A 113 38.12 20.17 1.70
C CYS A 113 37.03 19.44 0.90
N CYS A 114 36.98 18.11 0.91
CA CYS A 114 36.01 17.34 0.12
C CYS A 114 34.54 17.53 0.53
N GLY A 115 34.26 18.05 1.74
CA GLY A 115 32.92 18.33 2.24
C GLY A 115 32.49 19.80 2.11
N GLN A 116 33.16 20.59 1.28
CA GLN A 116 32.90 22.02 1.12
C GLN A 116 31.66 22.22 0.23
N SER A 117 30.52 22.53 0.86
CA SER A 117 29.32 22.99 0.14
C SER A 117 29.62 24.33 -0.53
N GLY A 118 29.52 24.41 -1.86
CA GLY A 118 29.77 25.64 -2.63
C GLY A 118 28.85 26.80 -2.22
N PRO A 119 29.14 28.04 -2.67
CA PRO A 119 28.33 29.22 -2.35
C PRO A 119 26.89 28.97 -2.81
N LYS A 120 25.92 29.14 -1.91
CA LYS A 120 24.49 29.01 -2.23
C LYS A 120 24.13 30.08 -3.26
N LYS A 121 24.14 29.73 -4.55
CA LYS A 121 23.51 30.54 -5.60
C LYS A 121 22.06 30.14 -5.67
N GLY A 122 21.18 30.97 -5.11
CA GLY A 122 19.74 30.80 -5.16
C GLY A 122 19.03 31.98 -4.49
N LEU A 123 17.85 32.32 -4.99
CA LEU A 123 17.04 33.51 -4.63
C LEU A 123 16.50 33.52 -3.17
N LEU A 124 16.93 32.57 -2.33
CA LEU A 124 16.54 32.38 -0.94
C LEU A 124 17.78 32.10 -0.06
N ALA A 125 18.87 32.81 -0.33
CA ALA A 125 20.03 32.93 0.55
C ALA A 125 19.96 34.24 1.33
#